data_AF-A5I4G3-F1
#
_entry.id   AF-A5I4G3-F1
#
_cell.length_a   1.000
_cell.length_b   1.000
_cell.length_c   1.000
_cell.angle_alpha   90.00
_cell.angle_beta   90.00
_cell.angle_gamma   90.00
#
_symmetry.space_group_name_H-M   'P 1'
#
loop_
_entity.id
_entity.type
_entity.pdbx_description
1 polymer ?
#
loop_
_entity_poly.entity_id
_entity_poly.type
_entity_poly.pdbx_seq_one_letter_code
_entity_poly.pdbx_strand_id
1 'polypeptide(L)'
;MNKKIKTTDLNLNVSTGTMIYVDIDIFRFLYDQEIYCITVEVLDGENYEFLEEINLEKDKSNLDHNDLKKFALNWIFENVEIVKEAPEIPAQEQYEFTPSTSEGICTGELCRKPD
;
A
#
# COMPACT_ATOMS: atom_id res chain seq x y z
N MET A 1 -26.24 -14.50 25.95
CA MET A 1 -26.60 -13.75 24.74
C MET A 1 -27.83 -14.39 24.11
N ASN A 2 -28.92 -13.64 23.95
CA ASN A 2 -30.12 -14.14 23.27
C ASN A 2 -30.03 -13.70 21.80
N LYS A 3 -29.76 -14.64 20.88
CA LYS A 3 -29.67 -14.31 19.46
C LYS A 3 -31.06 -13.96 18.93
N LYS A 4 -31.16 -12.84 18.18
CA LYS A 4 -32.45 -12.25 17.74
C LYS A 4 -33.08 -12.92 16.52
N ILE A 5 -32.29 -13.64 15.73
CA ILE A 5 -32.72 -14.21 14.44
C ILE A 5 -32.44 -15.71 14.45
N LYS A 6 -33.44 -16.51 14.06
CA LYS A 6 -33.30 -17.96 13.92
C LYS A 6 -32.71 -18.26 12.54
N THR A 7 -31.85 -19.25 12.46
CA THR A 7 -31.19 -19.65 11.19
C THR A 7 -32.19 -20.13 10.13
N THR A 8 -33.37 -20.61 10.54
CA THR A 8 -34.47 -20.99 9.65
C THR A 8 -35.11 -19.81 8.92
N ASP A 9 -34.94 -18.60 9.46
CA ASP A 9 -35.48 -17.36 8.87
C ASP A 9 -34.42 -16.66 7.99
N LEU A 10 -33.24 -17.28 7.83
CA LEU A 10 -32.12 -16.76 7.07
C LEU A 10 -32.01 -17.52 5.74
N ASN A 11 -32.41 -16.89 4.64
CA ASN A 11 -32.12 -17.41 3.31
C ASN A 11 -30.78 -16.83 2.85
N LEU A 12 -29.76 -17.68 2.71
CA LEU A 12 -28.44 -17.31 2.24
C LEU A 12 -28.39 -17.50 0.72
N ASN A 13 -28.43 -16.41 -0.02
CA ASN A 13 -28.13 -16.42 -1.45
C ASN A 13 -26.68 -15.95 -1.63
N VAL A 14 -25.88 -16.75 -2.33
CA VAL A 14 -24.46 -16.45 -2.60
C VAL A 14 -24.33 -16.19 -4.10
N SER A 15 -24.13 -14.93 -4.46
CA SER A 15 -23.71 -14.51 -5.79
C SER A 15 -22.18 -14.40 -5.86
N THR A 16 -21.63 -14.59 -7.05
CA THR A 16 -20.20 -14.41 -7.34
C THR A 16 -20.06 -13.32 -8.39
N GLY A 17 -19.42 -12.21 -7.99
CA GLY A 17 -19.19 -11.04 -8.83
C GLY A 17 -17.73 -10.90 -9.26
N THR A 18 -17.47 -9.92 -10.12
CA THR A 18 -16.11 -9.49 -10.49
C THR A 18 -15.80 -8.15 -9.85
N MET A 19 -14.69 -8.09 -9.12
CA MET A 19 -14.14 -6.85 -8.57
C MET A 19 -12.86 -6.52 -9.32
N ILE A 20 -12.71 -5.27 -9.75
CA ILE A 20 -11.46 -4.76 -10.33
C ILE A 20 -10.77 -3.87 -9.30
N TYR A 21 -9.45 -3.84 -9.30
CA TYR A 21 -8.71 -2.93 -8.42
C TYR A 21 -7.51 -2.29 -9.11
N VAL A 22 -7.16 -1.09 -8.65
CA VAL A 22 -5.98 -0.34 -9.07
C VAL A 22 -5.22 0.08 -7.82
N ASP A 23 -3.95 -0.32 -7.75
CA ASP A 23 -3.05 0.10 -6.68
C ASP A 23 -2.17 1.26 -7.19
N ILE A 24 -2.08 2.33 -6.41
CA ILE A 24 -1.21 3.49 -6.64
C ILE A 24 -0.48 3.80 -5.34
N ASP A 25 0.80 3.44 -5.27
CA ASP A 25 1.61 3.57 -4.06
C ASP A 25 0.92 2.90 -2.84
N ILE A 26 0.61 3.65 -1.78
CA ILE A 26 -0.10 3.15 -0.60
C ILE A 26 -1.62 3.06 -0.80
N PHE A 27 -2.18 3.58 -1.89
CA PHE A 27 -3.63 3.62 -2.12
C PHE A 27 -4.11 2.42 -2.95
N ARG A 28 -5.27 1.89 -2.59
CA ARG A 28 -5.99 0.87 -3.34
C ARG A 28 -7.40 1.35 -3.66
N PHE A 29 -7.78 1.27 -4.92
CA PHE A 29 -9.11 1.60 -5.41
C PHE A 29 -9.78 0.33 -5.88
N LEU A 30 -10.84 -0.09 -5.20
CA LEU A 30 -11.60 -1.31 -5.47
C LEU A 30 -12.93 -0.92 -6.09
N TYR A 31 -13.24 -1.44 -7.27
CA TYR A 31 -14.54 -1.22 -7.88
C TYR A 31 -15.35 -2.51 -7.94
N ASP A 32 -16.51 -2.47 -7.29
CA ASP A 32 -17.51 -3.53 -7.33
C ASP A 32 -18.53 -3.23 -8.44
N GLN A 33 -18.58 -4.12 -9.44
CA GLN A 33 -19.46 -4.00 -10.59
C GLN A 33 -20.93 -4.33 -10.29
N GLU A 34 -21.25 -5.00 -9.18
CA GLU A 34 -22.62 -5.35 -8.82
C GLU A 34 -23.34 -4.22 -8.11
N ILE A 35 -22.64 -3.53 -7.20
CA ILE A 35 -23.19 -2.43 -6.39
C ILE A 35 -22.75 -1.04 -6.87
N TYR A 36 -21.90 -1.00 -7.90
CA TYR A 36 -21.43 0.23 -8.54
C TYR A 36 -20.74 1.18 -7.56
N CYS A 37 -19.87 0.64 -6.71
CA CYS A 37 -19.21 1.38 -5.65
C CYS A 37 -17.68 1.27 -5.79
N ILE A 38 -16.98 2.38 -5.55
CA ILE A 38 -15.53 2.40 -5.41
C ILE A 38 -15.18 2.52 -3.92
N THR A 39 -14.46 1.54 -3.39
CA THR A 39 -13.85 1.61 -2.06
C THR A 39 -12.41 2.07 -2.20
N VAL A 40 -12.03 3.10 -1.45
CA VAL A 40 -10.65 3.59 -1.36
C VAL A 40 -10.06 3.08 -0.05
N GLU A 41 -8.91 2.43 -0.14
CA GLU A 41 -8.16 1.93 1.01
C GLU A 41 -6.74 2.48 1.00
N VAL A 42 -6.14 2.59 2.18
CA VAL A 42 -4.75 3.03 2.37
C VAL A 42 -3.98 1.94 3.11
N LEU A 43 -2.77 1.63 2.64
CA LEU A 43 -1.87 0.71 3.30
C LEU A 43 -1.36 1.35 4.61
N ASP A 44 -1.74 0.78 5.75
CA ASP A 44 -1.17 1.08 7.06
C ASP A 44 -0.44 -0.15 7.60
N GLY A 45 0.90 -0.08 7.57
CA GLY A 45 1.78 -1.21 7.90
C GLY A 45 1.65 -2.37 6.91
N GLU A 46 1.03 -3.47 7.34
CA GLU A 46 0.87 -4.69 6.54
C GLU A 46 -0.55 -4.87 5.97
N ASN A 47 -1.51 -4.02 6.36
CA ASN A 47 -2.92 -4.17 5.99
C ASN A 47 -3.45 -2.90 5.32
N TYR A 48 -4.45 -3.09 4.45
CA TYR A 48 -5.22 -1.99 3.90
C TYR A 48 -6.33 -1.61 4.87
N GLU A 49 -6.39 -0.33 5.20
CA GLU A 49 -7.46 0.27 6.01
C GLU A 49 -8.43 1.04 5.12
N PHE A 50 -9.71 0.92 5.44
CA PHE A 50 -10.78 1.64 4.77
C PHE A 50 -10.61 3.15 4.95
N LEU A 51 -10.57 3.88 3.83
CA LEU A 51 -10.55 5.34 3.82
C LEU A 51 -11.94 5.90 3.55
N GLU A 52 -12.52 5.54 2.40
CA GLU A 52 -13.85 6.00 2.02
C GLU A 52 -14.54 5.13 0.96
N GLU A 53 -15.81 5.43 0.72
CA GLU A 53 -16.67 4.77 -0.26
C GLU A 53 -17.35 5.79 -1.17
N ILE A 54 -17.26 5.56 -2.47
CA ILE A 54 -17.74 6.45 -3.52
C ILE A 54 -18.77 5.70 -4.37
N ASN A 55 -20.03 6.00 -4.12
CA ASN A 55 -21.15 5.41 -4.86
C ASN A 55 -21.26 6.04 -6.25
N LEU A 56 -21.30 5.22 -7.30
CA LEU A 56 -21.50 5.67 -8.67
C LEU A 56 -22.97 5.60 -9.04
N GLU A 57 -23.41 6.55 -9.86
CA GLU A 57 -24.73 6.48 -10.49
C GLU A 57 -24.77 5.27 -11.45
N LYS A 58 -25.90 4.55 -11.44
CA LYS A 58 -26.09 3.30 -12.20
C LYS A 58 -25.85 3.47 -13.71
N ASP A 59 -26.00 4.65 -14.24
CA ASP A 59 -25.79 5.00 -15.65
C ASP A 59 -24.31 5.30 -16.00
N LYS A 60 -23.44 5.49 -15.00
CA LYS A 60 -21.97 5.67 -15.15
C LYS A 60 -21.16 4.45 -14.71
N SER A 61 -21.83 3.31 -14.60
CA SER A 61 -21.40 2.19 -13.76
C SER A 61 -20.81 0.98 -14.51
N ASN A 62 -20.32 1.20 -15.73
CA ASN A 62 -19.49 0.22 -16.41
C ASN A 62 -18.07 0.77 -16.50
N LEU A 63 -17.38 0.83 -15.35
CA LEU A 63 -15.97 1.16 -15.33
C LEU A 63 -15.14 -0.08 -15.69
N ASP A 64 -14.25 0.09 -16.66
CA ASP A 64 -13.16 -0.85 -16.89
C ASP A 64 -11.89 -0.45 -16.10
N HIS A 65 -10.82 -1.21 -16.25
CA HIS A 65 -9.55 -0.94 -15.56
C HIS A 65 -8.94 0.42 -15.93
N ASN A 66 -9.11 0.87 -17.19
CA ASN A 66 -8.55 2.15 -17.63
C ASN A 66 -9.36 3.31 -17.08
N ASP A 67 -10.68 3.18 -16.99
CA ASP A 67 -11.53 4.21 -16.41
C ASP A 67 -11.35 4.30 -14.90
N LEU A 68 -11.22 3.16 -14.20
CA LEU A 68 -10.83 3.14 -12.79
C LEU A 68 -9.45 3.77 -12.56
N LYS A 69 -8.48 3.51 -13.44
CA LYS A 69 -7.15 4.13 -13.36
C LYS A 69 -7.22 5.66 -13.49
N LYS A 70 -8.00 6.18 -14.45
CA LYS A 70 -8.19 7.63 -14.60
C LYS A 70 -8.87 8.23 -13.38
N PHE A 71 -9.89 7.55 -12.85
CA PHE A 71 -10.58 7.96 -11.64
C PHE A 71 -9.60 8.04 -10.46
N ALA A 72 -8.84 6.98 -10.20
CA ALA A 72 -7.87 6.91 -9.12
C ALA A 72 -6.82 8.03 -9.20
N LEU A 73 -6.29 8.30 -10.39
CA LEU A 73 -5.32 9.39 -10.59
C LEU A 73 -5.93 10.76 -10.29
N ASN A 74 -7.14 11.05 -10.81
CA ASN A 74 -7.82 12.30 -10.53
C ASN A 74 -8.10 12.46 -9.03
N TRP A 75 -8.56 11.40 -8.38
CA TRP A 75 -8.81 11.39 -6.95
C TRP A 75 -7.54 11.73 -6.17
N ILE A 76 -6.39 11.14 -6.51
CA ILE A 76 -5.11 11.44 -5.86
C ILE A 76 -4.75 12.93 -6.01
N PHE A 77 -4.86 13.48 -7.22
CA PHE A 77 -4.54 14.90 -7.45
C PHE A 77 -5.46 15.87 -6.69
N GLU A 78 -6.69 15.47 -6.42
CA GLU A 78 -7.67 16.29 -5.69
C GLU A 78 -7.54 16.19 -4.17
N ASN A 79 -7.10 15.03 -3.65
CA ASN A 79 -7.18 14.70 -2.22
C ASN A 79 -5.82 14.59 -1.52
N VAL A 80 -4.71 14.45 -2.27
CA VAL A 80 -3.36 14.31 -1.68
C VAL A 80 -2.59 15.63 -1.77
N GLU A 81 -2.13 16.11 -0.62
CA GLU A 81 -1.29 17.31 -0.54
C GLU A 81 0.16 17.00 -0.93
N ILE A 82 0.70 17.78 -1.86
CA ILE A 82 2.13 17.74 -2.19
C ILE A 82 2.89 18.60 -1.18
N VAL A 83 3.43 17.96 -0.14
CA VAL A 83 4.34 18.61 0.80
C VAL A 83 5.72 18.71 0.16
N LYS A 84 6.32 19.91 0.13
CA LYS A 84 7.71 20.07 -0.34
C LYS A 84 8.62 19.20 0.53
N GLU A 85 9.47 18.40 -0.11
CA GLU A 85 10.46 17.57 0.58
C GLU A 85 11.32 18.39 1.54
N ALA A 86 11.62 17.79 2.69
CA ALA A 86 12.63 18.30 3.61
C ALA A 86 13.96 18.44 2.84
N PRO A 87 14.80 19.45 3.18
CA PRO A 87 16.04 19.70 2.45
C PRO A 87 16.88 18.42 2.33
N GLU A 88 17.29 18.10 1.11
CA GLU A 88 18.21 17.00 0.83
C GLU A 88 19.44 17.12 1.74
N ILE A 89 19.62 16.19 2.67
CA ILE A 89 20.88 16.06 3.39
C ILE A 89 21.87 15.46 2.39
N PRO A 90 22.96 16.16 2.03
CA PRO A 90 23.90 15.67 1.04
C PRO A 90 24.47 14.32 1.48
N ALA A 91 24.54 13.37 0.54
CA ALA A 91 24.94 11.96 0.75
C ALA A 91 26.37 11.73 1.31
N GLN A 92 27.10 12.79 1.68
CA GLN A 92 28.50 12.71 2.09
C GLN A 92 28.72 12.28 3.55
N GLU A 93 27.68 12.18 4.38
CA GLU A 93 27.84 11.79 5.80
C GLU A 93 27.51 10.31 6.10
N GLN A 94 27.11 9.50 5.10
CA GLN A 94 26.76 8.08 5.33
C GLN A 94 27.94 7.09 5.36
N TYR A 95 29.19 7.55 5.20
CA TYR A 95 30.35 6.64 5.21
C TYR A 95 31.56 7.19 5.97
N GLU A 96 31.45 7.28 7.30
CA GLU A 96 32.60 7.03 8.17
C GLU A 96 32.26 5.91 9.18
N PHE A 97 31.89 4.73 8.66
CA PHE A 97 32.00 3.52 9.46
C PHE A 97 33.44 3.03 9.36
N THR A 98 34.31 3.45 10.29
CA THR A 98 35.61 2.80 10.47
C THR A 98 35.37 1.43 11.09
N PRO A 99 35.63 0.31 10.39
CA PRO A 99 35.52 -1.01 11.02
C PRO A 99 36.64 -1.14 12.07
N SER A 100 36.26 -1.39 13.33
CA SER A 100 37.22 -1.79 14.35
C SER A 100 37.71 -3.20 14.02
N THR A 101 38.94 -3.32 13.55
CA THR A 101 39.59 -4.62 13.33
C THR A 101 39.89 -5.25 14.69
N SER A 102 38.97 -6.06 15.21
CA SER A 102 39.32 -7.15 16.12
C SER A 102 39.49 -8.42 15.31
N GLU A 103 40.58 -9.14 15.62
CA GLU A 103 40.98 -10.46 15.11
C GLU A 103 41.90 -10.45 13.88
N GLY A 104 43.19 -10.38 14.21
CA GLY A 104 44.28 -10.47 13.26
C GLY A 104 44.53 -11.90 12.80
N ILE A 105 44.75 -12.03 11.49
CA ILE A 105 45.57 -13.08 10.91
C ILE A 105 46.45 -12.40 9.87
N CYS A 106 47.69 -12.05 10.25
CA CYS A 106 48.68 -11.64 9.27
C CYS A 106 49.28 -12.89 8.62
N THR A 107 49.02 -13.10 7.34
CA THR A 107 49.74 -14.08 6.51
C THR A 107 50.38 -13.33 5.34
N GLY A 108 51.71 -13.23 5.38
CA GLY A 108 52.55 -12.59 4.36
C GLY A 108 53.94 -12.28 4.91
N GLU A 109 54.96 -12.29 4.03
CA GLU A 109 56.41 -12.20 4.35
C GLU A 109 56.88 -10.90 5.06
N LEU A 110 55.97 -10.07 5.56
CA LEU A 110 56.28 -8.79 6.21
C LEU A 110 56.11 -8.80 7.75
N CYS A 111 55.81 -9.95 8.37
CA CYS A 111 55.76 -10.04 9.83
C CYS A 111 57.16 -10.20 10.43
N ARG A 112 57.87 -9.09 10.69
CA ARG A 112 59.00 -9.09 11.64
C ARG A 112 58.48 -8.86 13.07
N LYS A 113 58.82 -9.78 13.98
CA LYS A 113 58.60 -9.60 15.42
C LYS A 113 59.48 -8.45 15.92
N PRO A 114 58.97 -7.54 16.76
CA PRO A 114 59.80 -6.55 17.43
C PRO A 114 60.59 -7.24 18.56
N ASP A 115 61.82 -6.75 18.78
CA ASP A 115 62.74 -7.17 19.87
C ASP A 115 62.17 -6.90 21.28
#